data_AF-A0A1V4V777-F1
#
_entry.id   AF-A0A1V4V777-F1
#
_cell.length_a   1.000
_cell.length_b   1.000
_cell.length_c   1.000
_cell.angle_alpha   90.00
_cell.angle_beta   90.00
_cell.angle_gamma   90.00
#
_symmetry.space_group_name_H-M   'P 1'
#
loop_
_entity.id
_entity.type
_entity.pdbx_description
1 polymer ?
#
loop_
_entity_poly.entity_id
_entity_poly.type
_entity_poly.pdbx_seq_one_letter_code
_entity_poly.pdbx_strand_id
1 'polypeptide(L)'
;MAQAIGEGVSLLRGSDFHLDLEKIFKSWARGATVRGWLVELMARSLAEQRFSDVPSHVEDTGEVNWLVHDALEKEIPIPVIATAAMELFRSRDKSCDACRSVALMRNSRGGYPLGKDDQLARERRTSRTEKI
;
A
#
# COMPACT_ATOMS: atom_id res chain seq x y z
N MET A 1 -7.81 10.34 -3.13
CA MET A 1 -7.86 9.55 -1.88
C MET A 1 -6.45 9.37 -1.35
N ALA A 2 -6.21 9.53 -0.04
CA ALA A 2 -4.87 9.48 0.55
C ALA A 2 -4.19 8.11 0.38
N GLN A 3 -4.90 7.02 0.69
CA GLN A 3 -4.39 5.66 0.55
C GLN A 3 -3.89 5.34 -0.86
N ALA A 4 -4.68 5.69 -1.90
CA ALA A 4 -4.30 5.47 -3.29
C ALA A 4 -3.03 6.24 -3.70
N ILE A 5 -2.85 7.47 -3.18
CA ILE A 5 -1.62 8.24 -3.40
C ILE A 5 -0.43 7.54 -2.70
N GLY A 6 -0.62 7.05 -1.48
CA GLY A 6 0.40 6.30 -0.73
C GLY A 6 0.85 5.01 -1.43
N GLU A 7 -0.09 4.22 -1.96
CA GLU A 7 0.21 3.04 -2.77
C GLU A 7 1.00 3.41 -4.03
N GLY A 8 0.64 4.50 -4.70
CA GLY A 8 1.39 5.05 -5.83
C GLY A 8 2.83 5.43 -5.45
N VAL A 9 3.05 6.03 -4.27
CA VAL A 9 4.40 6.32 -3.77
C VAL A 9 5.20 5.04 -3.57
N SER A 10 4.59 3.99 -2.99
CA SER A 10 5.23 2.68 -2.84
C SER A 10 5.67 2.12 -4.19
N LEU A 11 4.82 2.20 -5.21
CA LEU A 11 5.13 1.76 -6.57
C LEU A 11 6.27 2.56 -7.20
N LEU A 12 6.25 3.90 -7.09
CA LEU A 12 7.32 4.76 -7.62
C LEU A 12 8.67 4.43 -6.98
N ARG A 13 8.69 4.22 -5.66
CA ARG A 13 9.91 3.86 -4.92
C ARG A 13 10.41 2.45 -5.22
N GLY A 14 9.51 1.53 -5.57
CA GLY A 14 9.84 0.17 -5.97
C GLY A 14 10.20 0.04 -7.46
N SER A 15 10.18 1.13 -8.23
CA SER A 15 10.49 1.11 -9.65
C SER A 15 12.00 1.06 -9.91
N ASP A 16 12.38 0.68 -11.14
CA ASP A 16 13.78 0.64 -11.59
C ASP A 16 14.37 2.04 -11.88
N PHE A 17 13.61 3.12 -11.68
CA PHE A 17 14.02 4.49 -11.98
C PHE A 17 14.50 5.23 -10.73
N HIS A 18 15.51 6.09 -10.91
CA HIS A 18 15.92 7.03 -9.86
C HIS A 18 14.99 8.25 -9.85
N LEU A 19 13.92 8.17 -9.05
CA LEU A 19 12.86 9.18 -9.02
C LEU A 19 12.98 10.14 -7.84
N ASP A 20 12.87 11.43 -8.14
CA ASP A 20 12.79 12.51 -7.17
C ASP A 20 11.30 12.78 -6.84
N LEU A 21 10.84 12.25 -5.72
CA LEU A 21 9.43 12.35 -5.30
C LEU A 21 8.99 13.81 -5.16
N GLU A 22 9.84 14.69 -4.61
CA GLU A 22 9.50 16.09 -4.42
C GLU A 22 9.22 16.77 -5.76
N LYS A 23 10.10 16.57 -6.76
CA LYS A 23 9.90 17.11 -8.11
C LYS A 23 8.64 16.54 -8.78
N ILE A 24 8.37 15.24 -8.62
CA ILE A 24 7.17 14.60 -9.18
C ILE A 24 5.91 15.25 -8.60
N PHE A 25 5.79 15.35 -7.27
CA PHE A 25 4.62 15.93 -6.63
C PHE A 25 4.47 17.44 -6.94
N LYS A 26 5.57 18.19 -7.03
CA LYS A 26 5.55 19.60 -7.49
C LYS A 26 5.05 19.75 -8.93
N SER A 27 5.44 18.83 -9.82
CA SER A 27 4.96 18.80 -11.21
C SER A 27 3.47 18.49 -11.27
N TRP A 28 3.03 17.45 -10.57
CA TRP A 28 1.63 17.04 -10.54
C TRP A 28 0.69 18.09 -9.94
N ALA A 29 1.16 18.85 -8.93
CA ALA A 29 0.39 19.95 -8.35
C ALA A 29 0.02 21.04 -9.37
N ARG A 30 0.79 21.21 -10.45
CA ARG A 30 0.62 22.31 -11.42
C ARG A 30 0.00 21.87 -12.75
N GLY A 31 0.29 20.66 -13.21
CA GLY A 31 -0.01 20.26 -14.59
C GLY A 31 -0.69 18.89 -14.78
N ALA A 32 -0.97 18.15 -13.70
CA ALA A 32 -1.58 16.83 -13.82
C ALA A 32 -3.09 16.84 -13.51
N THR A 33 -3.85 15.97 -14.15
CA THR A 33 -5.28 15.75 -13.86
C THR A 33 -5.51 15.33 -12.40
N VAL A 34 -4.55 14.63 -11.80
CA VAL A 34 -4.59 14.19 -10.40
C VAL A 34 -4.29 15.31 -9.39
N ARG A 35 -4.09 16.56 -9.84
CA ARG A 35 -3.86 17.71 -8.96
C ARG A 35 -4.96 17.87 -7.92
N GLY A 36 -4.58 18.38 -6.76
CA GLY A 36 -5.48 18.66 -5.66
C GLY A 36 -4.74 18.85 -4.35
N TRP A 37 -5.49 19.19 -3.31
CA TRP A 37 -4.93 19.57 -2.02
C TRP A 37 -3.97 18.54 -1.42
N LEU A 38 -4.27 17.24 -1.51
CA LEU A 38 -3.39 16.19 -0.99
C LEU A 38 -2.06 16.08 -1.75
N VAL A 39 -2.06 16.33 -3.06
CA VAL A 39 -0.84 16.34 -3.89
C VAL A 39 0.02 17.55 -3.55
N GLU A 40 -0.60 18.71 -3.36
CA GLU A 40 0.06 19.94 -2.91
C GLU A 40 0.63 19.79 -1.48
N LEU A 41 -0.11 19.13 -0.59
CA LEU A 41 0.35 18.81 0.76
C LEU A 41 1.59 17.91 0.73
N MET A 42 1.55 16.82 -0.05
CA MET A 42 2.72 15.95 -0.26
C MET A 42 3.94 16.70 -0.80
N ALA A 43 3.74 17.59 -1.80
CA ALA A 43 4.82 18.39 -2.37
C ALA A 43 5.50 19.30 -1.34
N ARG A 44 4.73 19.91 -0.42
CA ARG A 44 5.29 20.71 0.69
C ARG A 44 6.00 19.82 1.71
N SER A 45 5.35 18.76 2.19
CA SER A 45 5.92 17.90 3.22
C SER A 45 7.26 17.28 2.77
N LEU A 46 7.38 16.90 1.50
CA LEU A 46 8.61 16.37 0.93
C LEU A 46 9.73 17.41 0.80
N ALA A 47 9.41 18.71 0.73
CA ALA A 47 10.40 19.79 0.72
C ALA A 47 10.91 20.12 2.13
N GLU A 48 10.13 19.80 3.16
CA GLU A 48 10.46 20.09 4.57
C GLU A 48 11.12 18.92 5.29
N GLN A 49 10.82 17.68 4.87
CA GLN A 49 11.24 16.46 5.58
C GLN A 49 11.70 15.38 4.61
N ARG A 50 12.73 14.62 5.02
CA ARG A 50 13.15 13.43 4.27
C ARG A 50 12.15 12.31 4.50
N PHE A 51 11.64 11.76 3.41
CA PHE A 51 10.66 10.66 3.45
C PHE A 51 11.15 9.42 4.23
N SER A 52 12.46 9.15 4.23
CA SER A 52 13.06 8.04 4.99
C SER A 52 12.91 8.14 6.50
N ASP A 53 12.70 9.36 7.00
CA ASP A 53 12.68 9.65 8.42
C ASP A 53 11.23 9.57 8.97
N VAL A 54 10.25 9.40 8.08
CA VAL A 54 8.83 9.27 8.42
C VAL A 54 8.50 7.83 8.81
N PRO A 55 7.92 7.58 10.01
CA PRO A 55 7.53 6.23 10.42
C PRO A 55 6.38 5.69 9.56
N SER A 56 6.35 4.37 9.36
CA SER A 56 5.30 3.69 8.57
C SER A 56 3.98 3.48 9.30
N HIS A 57 3.92 3.74 10.61
CA HIS A 57 2.71 3.62 11.43
C HIS A 57 1.79 4.81 11.18
N VAL A 58 0.52 4.55 10.86
CA VAL A 58 -0.49 5.60 10.66
C VAL A 58 -1.47 5.60 11.84
N GLU A 59 -1.57 6.74 12.51
CA GLU A 59 -2.53 6.94 13.60
C GLU A 59 -3.84 7.57 13.10
N ASP A 60 -4.95 7.31 13.80
CA ASP A 60 -6.27 7.85 13.44
C ASP A 60 -7.17 8.10 14.65
N THR A 61 -8.27 8.84 14.42
CA THR A 61 -9.28 9.15 15.44
C THR A 61 -10.43 8.13 15.46
N GLY A 62 -10.50 7.20 14.51
CA GLY A 62 -11.59 6.25 14.35
C GLY A 62 -12.76 6.74 13.51
N GLU A 63 -12.71 7.95 12.93
CA GLU A 63 -13.80 8.51 12.11
C GLU A 63 -14.21 7.62 10.95
N VAL A 64 -13.23 7.01 10.26
CA VAL A 64 -13.49 6.10 9.14
C VAL A 64 -14.09 4.78 9.63
N ASN A 65 -13.77 4.34 10.87
CA ASN A 65 -14.32 3.12 11.43
C ASN A 65 -15.83 3.27 11.66
N TRP A 66 -16.24 4.40 12.25
CA TRP A 66 -17.65 4.72 12.41
C TRP A 66 -18.39 4.73 11.06
N LEU A 67 -17.80 5.35 10.02
CA LEU A 67 -18.38 5.38 8.68
C LEU A 67 -18.55 3.96 8.09
N VAL A 68 -17.56 3.08 8.30
CA VAL A 68 -17.63 1.69 7.85
C VAL A 68 -18.73 0.92 8.56
N HIS A 69 -18.90 1.13 9.87
CA HIS A 69 -20.01 0.55 10.62
C HIS A 69 -21.37 1.02 10.12
N ASP A 70 -21.56 2.32 9.92
CA ASP A 70 -22.83 2.87 9.42
C ASP A 70 -23.15 2.36 8.00
N ALA A 71 -22.14 2.19 7.13
CA ALA A 71 -22.35 1.61 5.81
C ALA A 71 -22.79 0.14 5.85
N LEU A 72 -22.30 -0.65 6.82
CA LEU A 72 -22.75 -2.03 7.03
C LEU A 72 -24.21 -2.06 7.52
N GLU A 73 -24.57 -1.20 8.47
CA GLU A 73 -25.95 -1.11 8.99
C GLU A 73 -26.94 -0.70 7.90
N LYS A 74 -26.52 0.16 6.97
CA LYS A 74 -27.35 0.60 5.84
C LYS A 74 -27.25 -0.29 4.61
N GLU A 75 -26.44 -1.34 4.65
CA GLU A 75 -26.15 -2.22 3.51
C GLU A 75 -25.65 -1.46 2.25
N ILE A 76 -24.87 -0.38 2.44
CA ILE A 76 -24.34 0.45 1.35
C ILE A 76 -22.90 0.02 1.02
N PRO A 77 -22.60 -0.34 -0.25
CA PRO A 77 -21.27 -0.79 -0.63
C PRO A 77 -20.25 0.36 -0.68
N ILE A 78 -19.22 0.28 0.17
CA ILE A 78 -18.10 1.24 0.22
C ILE A 78 -16.71 0.58 0.13
N PRO A 79 -16.46 -0.33 -0.83
CA PRO A 79 -15.29 -1.22 -0.82
C PRO A 79 -13.94 -0.48 -0.77
N VAL A 80 -13.82 0.67 -1.45
CA VAL A 80 -12.57 1.43 -1.49
C VAL A 80 -12.27 2.09 -0.14
N ILE A 81 -13.29 2.61 0.55
CA ILE A 81 -13.14 3.23 1.88
C ILE A 81 -12.81 2.15 2.92
N ALA A 82 -13.55 1.04 2.90
CA ALA A 82 -13.32 -0.09 3.79
C ALA A 82 -11.88 -0.64 3.63
N THR A 83 -11.41 -0.78 2.38
CA THR A 83 -10.03 -1.22 2.11
C THR A 83 -9.01 -0.22 2.65
N ALA A 84 -9.22 1.08 2.46
CA ALA A 84 -8.33 2.09 3.01
C ALA A 84 -8.24 2.06 4.55
N ALA A 85 -9.36 1.75 5.23
CA ALA A 85 -9.35 1.54 6.68
C ALA A 85 -8.54 0.28 7.08
N MET A 86 -8.70 -0.83 6.35
CA MET A 86 -7.93 -2.05 6.61
C MET A 86 -6.42 -1.85 6.40
N GLU A 87 -6.04 -1.07 5.39
CA GLU A 87 -4.63 -0.72 5.13
C GLU A 87 -4.02 0.11 6.26
N LEU A 88 -4.80 0.99 6.87
CA LEU A 88 -4.40 1.73 8.06
C LEU A 88 -4.18 0.79 9.24
N PHE A 89 -5.04 -0.20 9.48
CA PHE A 89 -4.80 -1.22 10.51
C PHE A 89 -3.57 -2.08 10.22
N ARG A 90 -3.36 -2.44 8.94
CA ARG A 90 -2.18 -3.17 8.49
C ARG A 90 -0.87 -2.41 8.77
N SER A 91 -0.90 -1.08 8.76
CA SER A 91 0.27 -0.26 9.12
C SER A 91 0.73 -0.44 10.58
N ARG A 92 -0.19 -0.89 11.46
CA ARG A 92 0.06 -1.13 12.89
C ARG A 92 0.46 -2.57 13.20
N ASP A 93 0.00 -3.51 12.37
CA ASP A 93 0.27 -4.94 12.53
C ASP A 93 1.68 -5.30 12.04
N LYS A 94 2.59 -5.49 12.99
CA LYS A 94 3.95 -5.96 12.72
C LYS A 94 4.09 -7.49 12.73
N SER A 95 3.14 -8.25 13.27
CA SER A 95 3.24 -9.71 13.40
C SER A 95 2.71 -10.45 12.16
N CYS A 96 1.69 -9.89 11.50
CA CYS A 96 0.91 -10.50 10.42
C CYS A 96 0.57 -11.98 10.69
N ASP A 97 -0.15 -12.27 11.77
CA ASP A 97 -0.54 -13.65 12.10
C ASP A 97 -1.46 -14.27 11.04
N ALA A 98 -2.22 -13.45 10.30
CA ALA A 98 -2.94 -13.88 9.10
C ALA A 98 -1.97 -14.44 8.03
N CYS A 99 -0.86 -13.74 7.75
CA CYS A 99 0.16 -14.21 6.81
C CYS A 99 0.75 -15.56 7.24
N ARG A 100 1.05 -15.71 8.53
CA ARG A 100 1.62 -16.94 9.10
C ARG A 100 0.64 -18.11 8.98
N SER A 101 -0.63 -17.87 9.28
CA SER A 101 -1.70 -18.86 9.16
C SER A 101 -1.86 -19.33 7.70
N VAL A 102 -1.85 -18.40 6.75
CA VAL A 102 -1.90 -18.73 5.31
C VAL A 102 -0.66 -19.50 4.87
N ALA A 103 0.54 -19.12 5.31
CA ALA A 103 1.77 -19.83 5.00
C ALA A 103 1.70 -21.28 5.49
N LEU A 104 1.23 -21.50 6.71
CA LEU A 104 1.04 -22.84 7.28
C LEU A 104 0.04 -23.67 6.45
N MET A 105 -1.13 -23.10 6.13
CA MET A 105 -2.13 -23.82 5.32
C MET A 105 -1.61 -24.18 3.93
N ARG A 106 -0.84 -23.29 3.28
CA ARG A 106 -0.22 -23.55 1.98
C ARG A 106 0.87 -24.62 2.07
N ASN A 107 1.65 -24.62 3.13
CA ASN A 107 2.62 -25.67 3.41
C ASN A 107 1.91 -27.03 3.60
N SER A 108 0.91 -27.10 4.48
CA SER A 108 0.19 -28.34 4.77
C SER A 108 -0.56 -28.91 3.57
N ARG A 109 -1.21 -28.07 2.75
CA ARG A 109 -2.00 -28.53 1.59
C ARG A 109 -1.16 -28.79 0.35
N GLY A 110 -0.11 -28.00 0.12
CA GLY A 110 0.58 -27.93 -1.17
C GLY A 110 2.10 -28.04 -1.10
N GLY A 111 2.68 -28.31 0.07
CA GLY A 111 4.12 -28.43 0.26
C GLY A 111 4.89 -27.12 0.05
N TYR A 112 4.22 -25.95 0.02
CA TYR A 112 4.89 -24.67 -0.16
C TYR A 112 5.87 -24.41 1.00
N PRO A 113 7.10 -23.93 0.73
CA PRO A 113 8.08 -23.68 1.78
C PRO A 113 7.59 -22.62 2.76
N LEU A 114 7.93 -22.81 4.04
CA LEU A 114 7.73 -21.80 5.07
C LEU A 114 8.86 -20.77 4.97
N GLY A 115 8.53 -19.58 4.50
CA GLY A 115 9.49 -18.48 4.32
C GLY A 115 9.93 -18.30 2.88
N LYS A 116 11.07 -17.63 2.69
CA LYS A 116 11.60 -17.29 1.37
C LYS A 116 12.21 -18.52 0.72
N ASP A 117 11.79 -18.79 -0.50
CA ASP A 117 12.39 -19.77 -1.39
C ASP A 117 12.84 -19.07 -2.67
N ASP A 118 14.13 -19.17 -2.98
CA ASP A 118 14.73 -18.44 -4.10
C ASP A 118 14.38 -19.04 -5.46
N GLN A 119 14.10 -20.36 -5.52
CA GLN A 119 13.65 -21.00 -6.76
C GLN A 119 12.25 -20.51 -7.12
N LEU A 120 11.30 -20.62 -6.18
CA LEU A 120 9.94 -20.10 -6.38
C LEU A 120 9.95 -18.59 -6.60
N ALA A 121 10.87 -17.84 -5.98
CA ALA A 121 11.01 -16.41 -6.25
C ALA A 121 11.43 -16.10 -7.69
N ARG A 122 12.33 -16.91 -8.28
CA ARG A 122 12.70 -16.82 -9.69
C ARG A 122 11.52 -17.23 -10.58
N GLU A 123 10.89 -18.36 -10.31
CA GLU A 123 9.74 -18.86 -11.06
C GLU A 123 8.57 -17.85 -11.07
N ARG A 124 8.31 -17.13 -9.97
CA ARG A 124 7.31 -16.05 -9.95
C ARG A 124 7.55 -14.96 -11.00
N ARG A 125 8.80 -14.73 -11.40
CA ARG A 125 9.21 -13.72 -12.38
C ARG A 125 9.33 -14.28 -13.80
N THR A 126 9.66 -15.56 -13.98
CA THR A 126 10.00 -16.16 -15.28
C THR A 126 8.99 -17.20 -15.80
N SER A 127 8.18 -17.82 -14.92
CA SER A 127 7.36 -19.00 -15.28
C SER A 127 6.30 -18.76 -16.36
N ARG A 128 5.98 -17.49 -16.69
CA ARG A 128 5.03 -17.11 -17.73
C ARG A 128 5.66 -16.59 -19.02
N THR A 129 6.98 -16.35 -19.03
CA THR A 129 7.70 -15.82 -20.19
C THR A 129 8.53 -16.87 -20.93
N GLU A 130 8.82 -18.01 -20.30
CA GLU A 130 9.62 -19.10 -20.90
C GLU A 130 8.78 -20.24 -21.53
N LYS A 131 7.45 -20.13 -21.53
CA LYS A 131 6.52 -21.12 -22.12
C LYS A 131 5.93 -20.70 -23.48
N ILE A 132 6.52 -19.71 -24.15
CA ILE A 132 6.19 -19.33 -25.54
C ILE A 132 7.45 -19.51 -26.39
#